data_AF-A0A1G5SYM6-F1
#
_entry.id   AF-A0A1G5SYM6-F1
#
_cell.length_a   1.000
_cell.length_b   1.000
_cell.length_c   1.000
_cell.angle_alpha   90.00
_cell.angle_beta   90.00
_cell.angle_gamma   90.00
#
_symmetry.space_group_name_H-M   'P 1'
#
loop_
_entity.id
_entity.type
_entity.pdbx_description
1 polymer ?
#
loop_
_entity_poly.entity_id
_entity_poly.type
_entity_poly.pdbx_seq_one_letter_code
_entity_poly.pdbx_strand_id
1 'polypeptide(L)' 'MTTETPDSTRSPRSNKLRQQASNCLSIAVREKAPDFAAELIDEAIRLAQRARELDMPKR' A
#
# COMPACT_ATOMS: atom_id res chain seq x y z
N MET A 1 17.74 13.93 3.92
CA MET A 1 16.97 14.05 2.66
C MET A 1 17.17 12.77 1.88
N THR A 2 16.25 11.82 1.97
CA THR A 2 16.28 10.61 1.13
C THR A 2 15.68 10.97 -0.22
N THR A 3 16.52 11.01 -1.25
CA THR A 3 16.11 11.23 -2.64
C THR A 3 15.38 9.99 -3.14
N GLU A 4 14.05 10.03 -3.14
CA GLU A 4 13.25 9.12 -3.95
C GLU A 4 13.43 9.53 -5.41
N THR A 5 14.36 8.89 -6.12
CA THR A 5 14.37 8.92 -7.58
C THR A 5 13.01 8.41 -8.06
N PRO A 6 12.26 9.16 -8.89
CA PRO A 6 11.01 8.67 -9.44
C PRO A 6 11.33 7.48 -10.33
N ASP A 7 11.07 6.29 -9.80
CA ASP A 7 11.14 5.03 -10.53
C ASP A 7 10.12 5.11 -11.68
N SER A 8 10.59 5.54 -12.86
CA SER A 8 9.78 5.82 -14.05
C SER A 8 9.08 4.57 -14.61
N THR A 9 9.29 3.42 -13.98
CA THR A 9 8.68 2.13 -14.31
C THR A 9 7.39 1.88 -13.54
N ARG A 10 7.13 2.63 -12.45
CA ARG A 10 5.94 2.41 -11.60
C ARG A 10 4.69 3.04 -12.18
N SER A 11 3.64 2.23 -12.31
CA SER A 11 2.34 2.73 -12.74
C SER A 11 1.80 3.79 -11.75
N PRO A 12 1.22 4.91 -12.19
CA PRO A 12 0.51 5.84 -11.30
C PRO A 12 -0.55 5.14 -10.43
N ARG A 13 -1.10 4.03 -10.92
CA ARG A 13 -2.05 3.21 -10.18
C ARG A 13 -1.39 2.41 -9.05
N SER A 14 -0.19 1.86 -9.25
CA SER A 14 0.52 1.13 -8.19
C SER A 14 0.93 2.07 -7.06
N ASN A 15 1.32 3.30 -7.38
CA ASN A 15 1.63 4.32 -6.38
C ASN A 15 0.40 4.70 -5.53
N LYS A 16 -0.78 4.89 -6.17
CA LYS A 16 -2.02 5.13 -5.43
C LYS A 16 -2.36 3.99 -4.47
N LEU A 17 -2.20 2.73 -4.90
CA LEU A 17 -2.44 1.56 -4.05
C LEU A 17 -1.45 1.48 -2.89
N ARG A 18 -0.17 1.78 -3.11
CA ARG A 18 0.83 1.88 -2.02
C ARG A 18 0.47 2.95 -1.01
N GLN A 19 0.01 4.12 -1.47
CA GLN A 19 -0.44 5.19 -0.57
C GLN A 19 -1.65 4.75 0.25
N GLN A 20 -2.63 4.08 -0.37
CA GLN A 20 -3.79 3.56 0.35
C GLN A 20 -3.40 2.50 1.38
N ALA A 21 -2.47 1.59 1.05
CA ALA A 21 -1.94 0.62 2.01
C ALA A 21 -1.28 1.32 3.22
N SER A 22 -0.48 2.36 2.97
CA SER A 22 0.13 3.17 4.04
C SER A 22 -0.91 3.87 4.91
N ASN A 23 -2.01 4.34 4.31
CA ASN A 23 -3.11 4.96 5.05
C ASN A 23 -3.80 3.96 5.96
N CYS A 24 -4.11 2.75 5.46
CA CYS A 24 -4.70 1.68 6.25
C CYS A 24 -3.84 1.36 7.49
N LEU A 25 -2.52 1.21 7.32
CA LEU A 25 -1.61 0.98 8.45
C LEU A 25 -1.58 2.17 9.42
N SER A 26 -1.59 3.40 8.91
CA SER A 26 -1.58 4.61 9.75
C SER A 26 -2.85 4.75 10.61
N ILE A 27 -3.97 4.26 10.12
CA ILE A 27 -5.22 4.20 10.88
C ILE A 27 -5.16 3.03 11.88
N ALA A 28 -4.76 1.84 11.43
CA ALA A 28 -4.70 0.63 12.25
C ALA A 28 -3.85 0.82 13.54
N VAL A 29 -2.69 1.47 13.45
CA VAL A 29 -1.82 1.71 14.62
C VAL A 29 -2.42 2.67 15.67
N ARG A 30 -3.44 3.44 15.31
CA ARG A 30 -4.16 4.36 16.21
C ARG A 30 -5.49 3.80 16.69
N GLU A 31 -5.92 2.69 16.10
CA GLU A 31 -7.22 2.09 16.36
C GLU A 31 -7.22 1.36 17.71
N LYS A 32 -8.31 1.49 18.45
CA LYS A 32 -8.49 0.84 19.76
C LYS A 32 -9.24 -0.47 19.66
N ALA A 33 -10.04 -0.63 18.61
CA ALA A 33 -10.75 -1.87 18.31
C ALA A 33 -9.80 -2.85 17.58
N PRO A 34 -9.38 -3.97 18.21
CA PRO A 34 -8.41 -4.88 17.63
C PRO A 34 -8.93 -5.54 16.34
N ASP A 35 -10.21 -5.86 16.29
CA ASP A 35 -10.82 -6.49 15.11
C ASP A 35 -10.78 -5.55 13.89
N PHE A 36 -11.11 -4.27 14.08
CA PHE A 36 -11.05 -3.28 13.01
C PHE A 36 -9.61 -2.96 12.60
N ALA A 37 -8.67 -2.95 13.56
CA ALA A 37 -7.24 -2.83 13.25
C ALA A 37 -6.74 -4.01 12.38
N ALA A 38 -7.19 -5.23 12.66
CA ALA A 38 -6.87 -6.40 11.86
C ALA A 38 -7.41 -6.29 10.42
N GLU A 39 -8.67 -5.87 10.25
CA GLU A 39 -9.27 -5.63 8.92
C GLU A 39 -8.46 -4.63 8.09
N LEU A 40 -8.00 -3.54 8.71
CA LEU A 40 -7.16 -2.53 8.06
C LEU A 40 -5.78 -3.07 7.67
N ILE A 41 -5.18 -3.93 8.50
CA ILE A 41 -3.90 -4.58 8.18
C ILE A 41 -4.07 -5.53 6.98
N ASP A 42 -5.13 -6.33 6.97
CA ASP A 42 -5.44 -7.23 5.85
C ASP A 42 -5.69 -6.46 4.54
N GLU A 43 -6.41 -5.34 4.62
CA GLU A 43 -6.60 -4.43 3.50
C GLU A 43 -5.26 -3.88 2.99
N ALA A 44 -4.39 -3.41 3.90
CA ALA A 44 -3.08 -2.88 3.53
C ALA A 44 -2.23 -3.92 2.79
N ILE A 45 -2.24 -5.17 3.26
CA ILE A 45 -1.53 -6.28 2.60
C ILE A 45 -2.07 -6.48 1.19
N ARG A 46 -3.40 -6.53 1.01
CA ARG A 46 -4.04 -6.74 -0.29
C ARG A 46 -3.72 -5.63 -1.29
N LEU A 47 -3.78 -4.37 -0.85
CA LEU A 47 -3.44 -3.21 -1.66
C LEU A 47 -1.95 -3.23 -2.07
N ALA A 48 -1.06 -3.58 -1.14
CA ALA A 48 0.37 -3.69 -1.41
C ALA A 48 0.70 -4.82 -2.41
N GLN A 49 0.05 -5.98 -2.29
CA GLN A 49 0.17 -7.07 -3.25
C GLN A 49 -0.29 -6.64 -4.64
N ARG A 50 -1.46 -6.00 -4.73
CA ARG A 50 -1.98 -5.50 -6.01
C ARG A 50 -1.09 -4.44 -6.64
N ALA A 51 -0.48 -3.57 -5.84
CA ALA A 51 0.49 -2.60 -6.34
C ALA A 51 1.71 -3.30 -6.96
N ARG A 52 2.21 -4.37 -6.34
CA ARG A 52 3.33 -5.17 -6.88
C ARG A 52 2.96 -5.85 -8.19
N GLU A 53 1.77 -6.44 -8.27
CA GLU A 53 1.27 -7.07 -9.51
C GLU A 53 1.21 -6.08 -10.68
N LEU A 54 0.84 -4.82 -10.41
CA LEU A 54 0.73 -3.79 -11.45
C LEU A 54 2.09 -3.26 -11.93
N ASP A 55 3.13 -3.39 -11.11
CA ASP A 55 4.50 -3.04 -11.50
C ASP A 55 5.21 -4.21 -12.20
N MET A 56 4.68 -5.43 -12.12
CA MET A 56 5.20 -6.58 -12.85
C MET A 56 4.65 -6.59 -14.29
N PRO A 57 5.51 -6.75 -15.31
CA PRO A 57 5.04 -6.95 -16.68
C PRO A 57 4.22 -8.25 -16.73
N LYS A 58 2.99 -8.16 -17.28
CA LYS A 58 2.21 -9.36 -17.61
C LYS A 58 3.03 -10.15 -18.64
N ARG A 59 3.45 -11.36 -18.27
CA ARG A 59 4.04 -12.33 -19.20
C ARG A 59 3.01 -12.79 -20.24
#